data_AF-A0AAN7FBZ8-F1
#
_entry.id   AF-A0AAN7FBZ8-F1
#
_cell.length_a   1.000
_cell.length_b   1.000
_cell.length_c   1.000
_cell.angle_alpha   90.00
_cell.angle_beta   90.00
_cell.angle_gamma   90.00
#
_symmetry.space_group_name_H-M   'P 1'
#
loop_
_entity.id
_entity.type
_entity.pdbx_description
1 polymer ?
#
loop_
_entity_poly.entity_id
_entity_poly.type
_entity_poly.pdbx_seq_one_letter_code
_entity_poly.pdbx_strand_id
1 'polypeptide(L)'
;MAFSAGGKRLFICETSKEGRSYLLELDEHQVAIKRVYHGLWKRSVGVVPFDTMKIQFLAIGDAFKIKFWDMDNSYLLTTTAAECGLPAASCIRFNKEGILLAVSTSENGIKILANADGVRLLRFIENQAVDTSRVAPATIEKGPIISTFGASCSVAGTST
;
A
#
# COMPACT_ATOMS: atom_id res chain seq x y z
N MET A 1 -15.17 1.17 -8.34
CA MET A 1 -15.24 2.64 -8.43
C MET A 1 -14.98 3.20 -7.04
N ALA A 2 -14.16 4.24 -6.91
CA ALA A 2 -13.92 4.88 -5.62
C ALA A 2 -13.63 6.37 -5.78
N PHE A 3 -14.03 7.16 -4.79
CA PHE A 3 -13.71 8.58 -4.72
C PHE A 3 -12.31 8.77 -4.14
N SER A 4 -11.62 9.81 -4.60
CA SER A 4 -10.44 10.32 -3.91
C SER A 4 -10.77 10.62 -2.44
N ALA A 5 -9.78 10.57 -1.55
CA ALA A 5 -9.95 10.94 -0.14
C ALA A 5 -10.50 12.37 0.06
N GLY A 6 -10.32 13.26 -0.92
CA GLY A 6 -10.90 14.61 -0.94
C GLY A 6 -12.31 14.72 -1.53
N GLY A 7 -12.91 13.63 -2.01
CA GLY A 7 -14.25 13.58 -2.60
C GLY A 7 -14.42 14.23 -3.98
N LYS A 8 -13.38 14.90 -4.51
CA LYS A 8 -13.47 15.70 -5.75
C LYS A 8 -13.23 14.92 -7.04
N ARG A 9 -12.57 13.76 -6.97
CA ARG A 9 -12.20 12.95 -8.13
C ARG A 9 -12.76 11.55 -7.99
N LEU A 10 -13.21 10.99 -9.11
CA LEU A 10 -13.79 9.65 -9.16
C LEU A 10 -12.95 8.75 -10.05
N PHE A 11 -12.60 7.57 -9.53
CA PHE A 11 -11.77 6.59 -10.21
C PHE A 11 -12.54 5.30 -10.48
N ILE A 12 -12.37 4.77 -11.69
CA ILE A 12 -12.91 3.48 -12.10
C ILE A 12 -11.77 2.65 -12.67
N CYS A 13 -11.69 1.40 -12.22
CA CYS A 13 -10.87 0.41 -12.88
C CYS A 13 -11.77 -0.38 -13.83
N GLU A 14 -11.41 -0.39 -15.12
CA GLU A 14 -12.12 -1.11 -16.16
C GLU A 14 -11.18 -2.13 -16.81
N THR A 15 -11.73 -3.24 -17.30
CA THR A 15 -10.97 -4.22 -18.08
C THR A 15 -11.59 -4.30 -19.46
N SER A 16 -10.81 -4.08 -20.51
CA SER A 16 -11.30 -4.19 -21.89
C SER A 16 -11.59 -5.62 -22.28
N LYS A 17 -12.28 -5.79 -23.41
CA LYS A 17 -12.60 -7.11 -23.99
C LYS A 17 -11.34 -7.93 -24.29
N GLU A 18 -10.22 -7.28 -24.58
CA GLU A 18 -8.91 -7.90 -24.81
C GLU A 18 -8.15 -8.22 -23.50
N GLY A 19 -8.79 -8.01 -22.34
CA GLY A 19 -8.20 -8.27 -21.03
C GLY A 19 -7.18 -7.23 -20.58
N ARG A 20 -7.17 -6.02 -21.15
CA ARG A 20 -6.30 -4.93 -20.69
C ARG A 20 -7.00 -4.16 -19.58
N SER A 21 -6.32 -3.97 -18.46
CA SER A 21 -6.86 -3.20 -17.34
C SER A 21 -6.47 -1.73 -17.48
N TYR A 22 -7.41 -0.83 -17.21
CA TYR A 22 -7.23 0.61 -17.26
C TYR A 22 -7.77 1.22 -15.98
N LEU A 23 -7.08 2.23 -15.49
CA LEU A 23 -7.62 3.12 -14.49
C LEU A 23 -8.03 4.41 -15.18
N LEU A 24 -9.27 4.82 -14.92
CA LEU A 24 -9.91 5.98 -15.50
C LEU A 24 -10.27 6.95 -14.38
N GLU A 25 -9.96 8.22 -14.57
CA GLU A 25 -10.54 9.32 -13.78
C GLU A 25 -11.70 9.90 -14.59
N LEU A 26 -12.86 10.00 -13.94
CA LEU A 26 -14.02 10.65 -14.51
C LEU A 26 -14.00 12.15 -14.20
N ASP A 27 -14.66 12.91 -15.07
CA ASP A 27 -14.91 14.34 -14.88
C ASP A 27 -15.79 14.60 -13.63
N GLU A 28 -15.89 15.85 -13.19
CA GLU A 28 -16.63 16.24 -11.97
C GLU A 28 -18.09 15.79 -12.00
N HIS A 29 -18.72 15.82 -13.18
CA HIS A 29 -20.09 15.34 -13.39
C HIS A 29 -20.20 13.83 -13.61
N GLN A 30 -19.08 13.10 -13.64
CA GLN A 30 -19.01 11.65 -13.84
C GLN A 30 -19.54 11.17 -15.21
N VAL A 31 -19.64 12.09 -16.19
CA VAL A 31 -20.24 11.82 -17.51
C VAL A 31 -19.18 11.47 -18.57
N ALA A 32 -17.93 11.91 -18.39
CA ALA A 32 -16.86 11.71 -19.35
C ALA A 32 -15.55 11.24 -18.68
N ILE A 33 -14.72 10.55 -19.45
CA ILE A 33 -13.36 10.19 -19.03
C ILE A 33 -12.49 11.44 -19.13
N LYS A 34 -11.98 11.89 -17.98
CA LYS A 34 -11.06 13.03 -17.89
C LYS A 34 -9.62 12.60 -18.12
N ARG A 35 -9.21 11.44 -17.58
CA ARG A 35 -7.84 10.92 -17.71
C ARG A 35 -7.83 9.40 -17.74
N VAL A 36 -6.89 8.85 -18.52
CA VAL A 36 -6.54 7.43 -18.54
C VAL A 36 -5.14 7.28 -17.96
N TYR A 37 -4.98 6.44 -16.94
CA TYR A 37 -3.68 6.13 -16.35
C TYR A 37 -3.12 4.86 -16.99
N HIS A 38 -1.88 4.97 -17.46
CA HIS A 38 -1.20 3.87 -18.14
C HIS A 38 -0.28 3.11 -17.17
N GLY A 39 -0.07 1.83 -17.46
CA GLY A 39 0.91 1.00 -16.74
C GLY A 39 0.32 -0.15 -15.93
N LEU A 40 -1.00 -0.38 -15.95
CA LEU A 40 -1.60 -1.60 -15.41
C LEU A 40 -1.31 -2.83 -16.30
N TRP A 41 -1.25 -4.00 -15.69
CA TRP A 41 -0.90 -5.25 -16.36
C TRP A 41 -2.05 -5.71 -17.26
N LYS A 42 -1.68 -6.42 -18.34
CA LYS A 42 -2.64 -7.14 -19.20
C LYS A 42 -3.17 -8.33 -18.42
N ARG A 43 -4.39 -8.22 -17.87
CA ARG A 43 -5.16 -9.25 -17.15
C ARG A 43 -5.05 -9.16 -15.63
N SER A 44 -5.55 -8.07 -15.04
CA SER A 44 -5.91 -8.11 -13.61
C SER A 44 -7.11 -9.04 -13.43
N VAL A 45 -6.91 -10.15 -12.72
CA VAL A 45 -8.00 -11.06 -12.37
C VAL A 45 -8.64 -10.57 -11.08
N GLY A 46 -9.88 -10.06 -11.14
CA GLY A 46 -10.65 -9.62 -9.98
C GLY A 46 -10.69 -8.09 -9.78
N VAL A 47 -11.22 -7.69 -8.63
CA VAL A 47 -11.32 -6.27 -8.24
C VAL A 47 -9.91 -5.77 -7.95
N VAL A 48 -9.46 -4.77 -8.71
CA VAL A 48 -8.17 -4.12 -8.49
C VAL A 48 -8.28 -3.23 -7.25
N PRO A 49 -7.58 -3.55 -6.15
CA PRO A 49 -7.64 -2.73 -4.95
C PRO A 49 -6.76 -1.51 -5.16
N PHE A 50 -7.37 -0.34 -4.93
CA PHE A 50 -6.68 0.92 -4.98
C PHE A 50 -7.13 1.81 -3.84
N ASP A 51 -6.21 2.65 -3.38
CA ASP A 51 -6.50 3.68 -2.40
C ASP A 51 -5.85 4.99 -2.81
N THR A 52 -6.48 6.07 -2.38
CA THR A 52 -6.04 7.43 -2.66
C THR A 52 -5.67 8.10 -1.35
N MET A 53 -4.54 8.80 -1.34
CA MET A 53 -4.25 9.72 -0.24
C MET A 53 -5.05 11.01 -0.39
N LYS A 54 -5.11 11.81 0.67
CA LYS A 54 -5.52 13.22 0.57
C LYS A 54 -4.59 14.01 -0.37
N ILE A 55 -3.33 13.63 -0.39
CA ILE A 55 -2.31 14.12 -1.30
C ILE A 55 -2.55 13.45 -2.65
N GLN A 56 -2.21 14.12 -3.75
CA GLN A 56 -2.42 13.76 -5.16
C GLN A 56 -1.78 12.42 -5.58
N PHE A 57 -1.76 11.38 -4.76
CA PHE A 57 -1.16 10.10 -5.08
C PHE A 57 -2.18 8.98 -4.99
N LEU A 58 -2.02 8.05 -5.91
CA LEU A 58 -2.80 6.83 -6.02
C LEU A 58 -1.86 5.63 -5.90
N ALA A 59 -2.27 4.62 -5.14
CA ALA A 59 -1.62 3.32 -5.13
C ALA A 59 -2.57 2.23 -5.64
N ILE A 60 -2.05 1.34 -6.48
CA ILE A 60 -2.77 0.17 -6.99
C ILE A 60 -1.96 -1.10 -6.79
N GLY A 61 -2.63 -2.16 -6.35
CA GLY A 61 -2.11 -3.52 -6.37
C GLY A 61 -2.32 -4.17 -7.73
N ASP A 62 -1.24 -4.45 -8.45
CA ASP A 62 -1.29 -5.02 -9.80
C ASP A 62 -0.10 -5.95 -10.06
N ALA A 63 -0.38 -7.17 -10.53
CA ALA A 63 0.62 -8.19 -10.85
C ALA A 63 1.71 -8.38 -9.77
N PHE A 64 1.30 -8.60 -8.51
CA PHE A 64 2.19 -8.78 -7.34
C PHE A 64 3.06 -7.56 -7.00
N LYS A 65 2.78 -6.40 -7.60
CA LYS A 65 3.46 -5.14 -7.36
C LYS A 65 2.48 -4.08 -6.92
N ILE A 66 3.00 -3.09 -6.20
CA ILE A 66 2.27 -1.88 -5.86
C ILE A 66 2.79 -0.79 -6.77
N LYS A 67 1.88 -0.17 -7.50
CA LYS A 67 2.17 0.88 -8.47
C LYS A 67 1.63 2.20 -7.97
N PHE A 68 2.39 3.26 -8.19
CA PHE A 68 2.05 4.60 -7.71
C PHE A 68 1.92 5.57 -8.87
N TRP A 69 0.90 6.43 -8.81
CA TRP A 69 0.70 7.54 -9.74
C TRP A 69 0.53 8.83 -8.97
N ASP A 70 0.97 9.93 -9.58
CA ASP A 70 0.45 11.25 -9.25
C ASP A 70 -0.90 11.40 -9.98
N MET A 71 -1.95 11.81 -9.28
CA MET A 71 -3.29 11.99 -9.80
C MET A 71 -3.36 13.11 -10.85
N ASP A 72 -2.33 13.93 -11.02
CA ASP A 72 -2.24 14.92 -12.10
C ASP A 72 -1.36 14.44 -13.27
N ASN A 73 -0.75 13.26 -13.16
CA ASN A 73 0.09 12.65 -14.17
C ASN A 73 -0.42 11.28 -14.63
N SER A 74 -0.65 11.12 -15.93
CA SER A 74 -1.10 9.85 -16.52
C SER A 74 -0.02 8.75 -16.49
N TYR A 75 1.24 9.13 -16.29
CA TYR A 75 2.38 8.21 -16.25
C TYR A 75 2.64 7.69 -14.84
N LEU A 76 3.11 6.45 -14.80
CA LEU A 76 3.48 5.75 -13.57
C LEU A 76 4.66 6.47 -12.89
N LEU A 77 4.48 6.82 -11.61
CA LEU A 77 5.50 7.48 -10.80
C LEU A 77 6.57 6.48 -10.36
N THR A 78 6.14 5.36 -9.76
CA THR A 78 7.07 4.32 -9.29
C THR A 78 6.35 2.99 -9.07
N THR A 79 7.12 1.92 -8.87
CA THR A 79 6.63 0.58 -8.57
C THR A 79 7.47 -0.07 -7.49
N THR A 80 6.81 -0.70 -6.53
CA THR A 80 7.44 -1.43 -5.43
C THR A 80 6.95 -2.88 -5.44
N ALA A 81 7.85 -3.83 -5.22
CA ALA A 81 7.46 -5.23 -5.06
C ALA A 81 6.71 -5.42 -3.74
N ALA A 82 5.63 -6.21 -3.75
CA ALA A 82 4.97 -6.60 -2.50
C ALA A 82 5.82 -7.60 -1.66
N GLU A 83 6.88 -8.16 -2.25
CA GLU A 83 7.83 -9.17 -1.72
C GLU A 83 7.18 -10.50 -1.32
N CYS A 84 6.08 -10.46 -0.57
CA CYS A 84 5.24 -11.62 -0.22
C CYS A 84 4.02 -11.74 -1.16
N GLY A 85 4.14 -11.24 -2.39
CA GLY A 85 3.04 -11.18 -3.35
C GLY A 85 1.85 -10.32 -2.92
N LEU A 86 0.86 -10.22 -3.81
CA LEU A 86 -0.46 -9.65 -3.52
C LEU A 86 -1.50 -10.75 -3.76
N PRO A 87 -2.34 -11.09 -2.78
CA PRO A 87 -3.45 -12.00 -3.01
C PRO A 87 -4.44 -11.40 -4.02
N ALA A 88 -5.23 -12.27 -4.66
CA ALA A 88 -6.26 -11.85 -5.62
C ALA A 88 -7.31 -10.90 -5.02
N ALA A 89 -7.54 -10.99 -3.70
CA ALA A 89 -8.34 -10.05 -2.91
C ALA A 89 -7.44 -9.26 -1.95
N SER A 90 -6.44 -8.56 -2.48
CA SER A 90 -5.57 -7.70 -1.67
C SER A 90 -6.32 -6.46 -1.17
N CYS A 91 -5.96 -5.98 0.01
CA CYS A 91 -6.38 -4.68 0.52
C CYS A 91 -5.16 -3.78 0.57
N ILE A 92 -5.29 -2.57 0.05
CA ILE A 92 -4.26 -1.53 0.07
C ILE A 92 -4.89 -0.29 0.68
N ARG A 93 -4.27 0.25 1.73
CA ARG A 93 -4.82 1.38 2.48
C ARG A 93 -3.73 2.33 2.93
N PHE A 94 -3.86 3.60 2.59
CA PHE A 94 -3.02 4.65 3.14
C PHE A 94 -3.49 5.03 4.53
N ASN A 95 -2.55 5.44 5.39
CA ASN A 95 -2.92 6.20 6.57
C ASN A 95 -3.40 7.60 6.17
N LYS A 96 -4.05 8.30 7.12
CA LYS A 96 -4.65 9.62 6.89
C LYS A 96 -3.64 10.66 6.37
N GLU A 97 -2.41 10.59 6.87
CA GLU A 97 -1.31 11.48 6.49
C GLU A 97 -0.64 11.03 5.18
N GLY A 98 -0.86 9.78 4.78
CA GLY A 98 -0.32 9.17 3.56
C GLY A 98 1.19 8.92 3.57
N ILE A 99 1.79 8.89 4.76
CA ILE A 99 3.20 8.55 4.94
C ILE A 99 3.42 7.04 5.12
N LEU A 100 2.33 6.29 5.37
CA LEU A 100 2.29 4.84 5.52
C LEU A 100 1.24 4.21 4.60
N LEU A 101 1.55 3.05 4.05
CA LEU A 101 0.64 2.23 3.25
C LEU A 101 0.61 0.81 3.81
N ALA A 102 -0.57 0.36 4.22
CA ALA A 102 -0.83 -1.02 4.63
C ALA A 102 -1.27 -1.86 3.42
N VAL A 103 -0.70 -3.05 3.29
CA VAL A 103 -0.90 -3.96 2.16
C VAL A 103 -1.07 -5.39 2.66
N SER A 104 -2.17 -6.05 2.26
CA SER A 104 -2.35 -7.48 2.54
C SER A 104 -1.40 -8.34 1.71
N THR A 105 -0.76 -9.33 2.34
CA THR A 105 0.16 -10.28 1.69
C THR A 105 -0.50 -11.63 1.44
N SER A 106 0.09 -12.48 0.59
CA SER A 106 -0.51 -13.80 0.28
C SER A 106 -0.50 -14.76 1.47
N GLU A 107 0.36 -14.52 2.45
CA GLU A 107 0.47 -15.30 3.70
C GLU A 107 -0.52 -14.82 4.78
N ASN A 108 -1.57 -14.10 4.38
CA ASN A 108 -2.58 -13.54 5.29
C ASN A 108 -2.00 -12.55 6.32
N GLY A 109 -0.87 -11.93 5.98
CA GLY A 109 -0.20 -10.90 6.77
C GLY A 109 -0.50 -9.49 6.27
N ILE A 110 0.02 -8.49 6.99
CA ILE A 110 -0.02 -7.08 6.60
C ILE A 110 1.41 -6.55 6.51
N LYS A 111 1.77 -6.02 5.34
CA LYS A 111 3.02 -5.28 5.12
C LYS A 111 2.75 -3.79 5.25
N ILE A 112 3.63 -3.08 5.97
CA ILE A 112 3.60 -1.62 6.06
C ILE A 112 4.74 -1.07 5.21
N LEU A 113 4.40 -0.26 4.21
CA LEU A 113 5.35 0.54 3.47
C LEU A 113 5.36 1.97 4.02
N ALA A 114 6.55 2.57 4.11
CA ALA A 114 6.73 3.92 4.60
C ALA A 114 7.52 4.74 3.58
N ASN A 115 7.11 5.99 3.36
CA ASN A 115 7.94 6.96 2.66
C ASN A 115 9.02 7.52 3.61
N ALA A 116 9.83 8.47 3.14
CA ALA A 116 10.89 9.07 3.97
C ALA A 116 10.36 9.64 5.30
N ASP A 117 9.19 10.27 5.29
CA ASP A 117 8.57 10.83 6.50
C ASP A 117 8.01 9.76 7.42
N GLY A 118 7.40 8.71 6.86
CA GLY A 118 6.96 7.53 7.61
C GLY A 118 8.12 6.81 8.28
N VAL A 119 9.26 6.67 7.60
CA VAL A 119 10.48 6.08 8.18
C VAL A 119 11.01 6.95 9.34
N ARG A 120 11.01 8.28 9.18
CA ARG A 120 11.39 9.20 10.27
C ARG A 120 10.47 9.07 11.47
N LEU A 121 9.16 8.99 11.24
CA LEU A 121 8.15 8.81 12.30
C LEU A 121 8.35 7.48 13.04
N LEU A 122 8.51 6.38 12.31
CA LEU A 122 8.71 5.06 12.91
C LEU A 122 9.98 5.01 13.77
N ARG A 123 11.09 5.58 13.29
CA ARG A 123 12.33 5.70 14.06
C ARG A 123 12.18 6.57 15.30
N PHE A 124 11.44 7.68 15.21
CA PHE A 124 11.20 8.54 16.36
C PHE A 124 10.43 7.81 17.47
N ILE A 125 9.36 7.09 17.10
CA ILE A 125 8.55 6.30 18.05
C ILE A 125 9.40 5.19 18.69
N GLU A 126 10.22 4.49 17.90
CA GLU A 126 11.11 3.43 18.40
C GLU A 126 12.11 3.97 19.43
N ASN A 127 12.77 5.09 19.13
CA ASN A 127 13.71 5.72 20.06
C ASN A 127 13.03 6.15 21.37
N GLN A 128 11.81 6.71 21.30
CA GLN A 128 11.05 7.11 22.48
C GLN A 128 10.63 5.90 23.35
N ALA A 129 10.29 4.78 22.72
CA ALA A 129 9.95 3.55 23.43
C ALA A 129 11.17 2.97 24.18
N VAL A 130 12.35 3.03 23.56
CA VAL A 130 13.63 2.62 24.19
C VAL A 130 14.02 3.54 25.35
N ASP A 131 13.80 4.85 25.22
CA ASP A 131 14.08 5.80 26.30
C ASP A 131 13.11 5.64 27.48
N THR A 132 11.83 5.36 27.20
CA THR A 132 10.82 5.11 28.24
C THR A 132 11.08 3.78 28.97
N SER A 133 11.59 2.75 28.28
CA SER A 133 11.96 1.47 28.92
C SER A 133 13.22 1.59 29.79
N ARG A 134 14.04 2.63 29.61
CA ARG A 134 15.22 2.91 30.45
C ARG A 134 14.92 3.69 31.73
N VAL A 135 13.71 4.25 31.88
CA VAL A 135 13.30 5.05 33.05
C VAL A 135 12.37 4.28 34.00
N ALA A 136 12.22 2.96 33.84
CA ALA A 136 11.52 2.15 34.83
C ALA A 136 12.40 1.95 36.09
N PRO A 137 12.03 2.46 37.28
CA PRO A 137 12.65 1.99 38.51
C PRO A 137 12.25 0.53 38.71
N ALA A 138 13.22 -0.29 39.09
CA ALA A 138 13.00 -1.68 39.42
C ALA A 138 11.92 -1.79 40.51
N THR A 139 10.73 -2.30 40.18
CA THR A 139 9.96 -3.17 41.07
C THR A 139 9.08 -4.09 40.22
N ILE A 140 9.33 -5.37 40.45
CA ILE A 140 8.68 -6.59 39.99
C ILE A 140 7.15 -6.45 40.02
N GLU A 141 6.45 -6.77 38.92
CA GLU A 141 5.34 -7.75 38.90
C GLU A 141 5.17 -8.32 37.48
N LYS A 142 4.99 -9.64 37.43
CA LYS A 142 5.05 -10.51 36.26
C LYS A 142 3.68 -10.55 35.57
N GLY A 143 3.51 -9.81 34.47
CA GLY A 143 2.39 -9.92 33.53
C GLY A 143 2.88 -10.35 32.13
N PRO A 144 2.05 -10.98 31.28
CA PRO A 144 2.56 -11.72 30.12
C PRO A 144 3.18 -10.78 29.10
N ILE A 145 4.48 -11.00 28.85
CA ILE A 145 5.25 -10.34 27.80
C ILE A 145 4.69 -10.84 26.47
N ILE A 146 4.05 -9.95 25.70
CA ILE A 146 3.80 -10.19 24.29
C ILE A 146 5.19 -10.22 23.63
N SER A 147 5.62 -11.42 23.24
CA SER A 147 6.82 -11.63 22.46
C SER A 147 6.46 -12.29 21.13
N THR A 148 7.22 -11.93 20.09
CA THR A 148 7.27 -12.55 18.75
C THR A 148 6.17 -12.01 17.81
N PHE A 149 6.44 -11.60 16.56
CA PHE A 149 7.31 -12.25 15.58
C PHE A 149 8.11 -11.29 14.69
N GLY A 150 9.41 -11.56 14.57
CA GLY A 150 10.13 -11.36 13.32
C GLY A 150 9.96 -12.61 12.46
N ALA A 151 9.37 -12.47 11.27
CA ALA A 151 9.49 -13.47 10.23
C ALA A 151 10.79 -13.21 9.49
N SER A 152 11.82 -14.02 9.77
CA SER A 152 13.03 -14.06 8.96
C SER A 152 12.78 -14.96 7.75
N CYS A 153 13.01 -14.45 6.55
CA CYS A 153 13.00 -15.25 5.33
C CYS A 153 14.30 -16.06 5.26
N SER A 154 14.23 -17.36 5.54
CA SER A 154 15.34 -18.28 5.29
C SER A 154 15.47 -18.51 3.78
N VAL A 155 16.55 -18.04 3.17
CA VAL A 155 16.91 -18.41 1.80
C VAL A 155 17.56 -19.80 1.86
N ALA A 156 16.80 -20.85 1.57
CA ALA A 156 17.37 -22.15 1.28
C ALA A 156 17.91 -22.12 -0.15
N GLY A 157 19.24 -21.97 -0.27
CA GLY A 157 19.93 -22.25 -1.52
C GLY A 157 19.86 -23.74 -1.81
N THR A 158 19.53 -24.10 -3.05
CA THR A 158 19.87 -25.41 -3.60
C THR A 158 20.85 -25.19 -4.74
N SER A 159 22.09 -25.55 -4.45
CA SER A 159 23.14 -25.81 -5.42
C SER A 159 22.87 -27.12 -6.17
N THR A 160 23.40 -27.15 -7.40
CA THR A 160 23.49 -28.20 -8.44
C THR A 160 22.21 -28.51 -9.21
#